data_AF-H1LJA2-F1
#
_entry.id   AF-H1LJA2-F1
#
_cell.length_a   1.000
_cell.length_b   1.000
_cell.length_c   1.000
_cell.angle_alpha   90.00
_cell.angle_beta   90.00
_cell.angle_gamma   90.00
#
_symmetry.space_group_name_H-M   'P 1'
#
loop_
_entity.id
_entity.type
_entity.pdbx_description
1 polymer ?
#
loop_
_entity_poly.entity_id
_entity_poly.type
_entity_poly.pdbx_seq_one_letter_code
_entity_poly.pdbx_strand_id
1 'polypeptide(L)'
;MKTETIRLALEWIPNTNHTGFYTAIENGYYADEGLNLSIFMPDDHGDGRDWLLQGKADFAITEQMSLSDVFVKDQQTPLVAIAALTDHNLSGLLTNHQISRPKDLTGNTYATFCLFNRTGNYSGYD
;
A
#
# COMPACT_ATOMS: atom_id res chain seq x y z
N MET A 1 1.27 11.81 -31.62
CA MET A 1 0.01 11.42 -30.95
C MET A 1 -0.05 12.12 -29.60
N LYS A 2 -1.24 12.44 -29.09
CA LYS A 2 -1.36 13.09 -27.77
C LYS A 2 -1.18 12.00 -26.71
N THR A 3 -0.12 12.11 -25.91
CA THR A 3 0.15 11.18 -24.80
C THR A 3 -0.68 11.58 -23.59
N GLU A 4 -1.36 10.63 -22.97
CA GLU A 4 -2.12 10.85 -21.75
C GLU A 4 -1.26 10.55 -20.53
N THR A 5 -1.19 11.48 -19.57
CA THR A 5 -0.44 11.26 -18.33
C THR A 5 -1.34 10.59 -17.30
N ILE A 6 -0.87 9.48 -16.76
CA ILE A 6 -1.56 8.71 -15.72
C ILE A 6 -0.72 8.77 -14.45
N ARG A 7 -1.35 9.08 -13.32
CA ARG A 7 -0.70 9.22 -12.01
C ARG A 7 -1.02 8.01 -11.14
N LEU A 8 0.00 7.24 -10.80
CA LEU A 8 -0.08 6.10 -9.89
C LEU A 8 0.52 6.47 -8.54
N ALA A 9 -0.30 6.49 -7.50
CA ALA A 9 0.18 6.64 -6.13
C ALA A 9 0.53 5.27 -5.54
N LEU A 10 1.71 5.15 -4.95
CA LEU A 10 2.11 3.99 -4.17
C LEU A 10 1.52 4.06 -2.76
N GLU A 11 1.41 2.90 -2.11
CA GLU A 11 1.07 2.78 -0.69
C GLU A 11 2.26 3.09 0.23
N TRP A 12 3.48 2.92 -0.29
CA TRP A 12 4.72 3.05 0.46
C TRP A 12 5.92 3.37 -0.44
N ILE A 13 7.11 3.39 0.19
CA ILE A 13 8.40 3.46 -0.49
C ILE A 13 8.50 2.33 -1.54
N PRO A 14 9.03 2.62 -2.75
CA PRO A 14 9.20 1.64 -3.81
C PRO A 14 9.86 0.34 -3.33
N ASN A 15 9.21 -0.79 -3.62
CA ASN A 15 9.69 -2.12 -3.27
C ASN A 15 9.41 -3.13 -4.40
N THR A 16 9.75 -4.40 -4.17
CA THR A 16 9.63 -5.47 -5.18
C THR A 16 8.22 -5.67 -5.72
N ASN A 17 7.18 -5.30 -4.95
CA ASN A 17 5.79 -5.38 -5.41
C ASN A 17 5.50 -4.40 -6.55
N HIS A 18 6.30 -3.33 -6.69
CA HIS A 18 6.11 -2.29 -7.68
C HIS A 18 6.95 -2.49 -8.95
N THR A 19 7.85 -3.47 -8.97
CA THR A 19 8.85 -3.66 -10.05
C THR A 19 8.22 -3.75 -11.43
N GLY A 20 7.02 -4.35 -11.55
CA GLY A 20 6.31 -4.45 -12.83
C GLY A 20 6.04 -3.10 -13.48
N PHE A 21 5.66 -2.07 -12.70
CA PHE A 21 5.38 -0.73 -13.21
C PHE A 21 6.65 -0.05 -13.73
N TYR A 22 7.74 -0.10 -12.95
CA TYR A 22 9.03 0.46 -13.36
C TYR A 22 9.61 -0.24 -14.59
N THR A 23 9.53 -1.58 -14.63
CA THR A 23 9.99 -2.38 -15.77
C THR A 23 9.17 -2.05 -17.03
N ALA A 24 7.85 -1.85 -16.90
CA ALA A 24 6.99 -1.47 -18.02
C ALA A 24 7.27 -0.06 -18.54
N ILE A 25 7.67 0.88 -17.67
CA ILE A 25 8.18 2.20 -18.08
C ILE A 25 9.49 2.04 -18.87
N GLU A 26 10.47 1.31 -18.32
CA GLU A 26 11.78 1.13 -18.96
C GLU A 26 11.70 0.43 -20.33
N ASN A 27 10.79 -0.54 -20.48
CA ASN A 27 10.58 -1.24 -21.74
C ASN A 27 9.65 -0.50 -22.72
N GLY A 28 9.13 0.67 -22.34
CA GLY A 28 8.30 1.50 -23.23
C GLY A 28 6.84 1.05 -23.38
N TYR A 29 6.37 0.06 -22.61
CA TYR A 29 5.02 -0.50 -22.76
C TYR A 29 3.90 0.53 -22.58
N TYR A 30 4.07 1.50 -21.67
CA TYR A 30 3.11 2.60 -21.54
C TYR A 30 3.15 3.53 -22.76
N ALA A 31 4.35 3.85 -23.26
CA ALA A 31 4.53 4.74 -24.40
C ALA A 31 3.96 4.14 -25.70
N ASP A 32 4.12 2.84 -25.89
CA ASP A 32 3.54 2.08 -27.00
C ASP A 32 2.00 2.17 -27.03
N GLU A 33 1.37 2.24 -25.85
CA GLU A 33 -0.07 2.45 -25.67
C GLU A 33 -0.47 3.94 -25.62
N GLY A 34 0.45 4.87 -25.87
CA GLY A 34 0.18 6.30 -25.84
C GLY A 34 -0.02 6.89 -24.44
N LEU A 35 0.46 6.19 -23.40
CA LEU A 35 0.39 6.59 -22.00
C LEU A 35 1.75 7.06 -21.48
N ASN A 36 1.72 8.00 -20.55
CA ASN A 36 2.87 8.44 -19.76
C ASN A 36 2.57 8.18 -18.28
N LEU A 37 3.11 7.08 -17.74
CA LEU A 37 2.92 6.73 -16.34
C LEU A 37 3.87 7.55 -15.45
N SER A 38 3.29 8.33 -14.54
CA SER A 38 4.00 9.01 -13.45
C SER A 38 3.71 8.31 -12.13
N ILE A 39 4.74 7.79 -11.47
CA ILE A 39 4.63 7.12 -10.18
C ILE A 39 4.98 8.11 -9.07
N PHE A 40 4.14 8.18 -8.05
CA PHE A 40 4.34 9.03 -6.87
C PHE A 40 4.36 8.20 -5.60
N MET A 41 5.29 8.54 -4.73
CA MET A 41 5.36 8.03 -3.37
C MET A 41 4.73 9.08 -2.44
N PRO A 42 3.82 8.70 -1.55
CA PRO A 42 3.29 9.61 -0.55
C PRO A 42 4.34 9.93 0.54
N ASP A 43 4.10 11.01 1.29
CA ASP A 43 4.94 11.41 2.43
C ASP A 43 4.82 10.41 3.60
N ASP A 44 3.61 9.88 3.81
CA ASP A 44 3.28 8.87 4.83
C ASP A 44 2.65 7.60 4.20
N HIS A 45 2.63 6.48 4.94
CA HIS A 45 2.04 5.23 4.45
C HIS A 45 0.53 5.33 4.26
N GLY A 46 0.00 4.70 3.22
CA GLY A 46 -1.45 4.58 2.99
C GLY A 46 -2.10 5.83 2.40
N ASP A 47 -1.39 6.97 2.37
CA ASP A 47 -1.82 8.24 1.78
C ASP A 47 -2.13 8.15 0.29
N GLY A 48 -1.59 7.15 -0.42
CA GLY A 48 -1.91 6.93 -1.84
C GLY A 48 -3.40 6.73 -2.10
N ARG A 49 -4.12 6.05 -1.19
CA ARG A 49 -5.59 5.92 -1.23
C ARG A 49 -6.27 7.28 -1.08
N ASP A 50 -5.78 8.10 -0.15
CA ASP A 50 -6.36 9.41 0.12
C ASP A 50 -6.10 10.38 -1.05
N TRP A 51 -4.96 10.27 -1.73
CA TRP A 51 -4.67 11.02 -2.94
C TRP A 51 -5.60 10.65 -4.09
N LEU A 52 -5.96 9.36 -4.24
CA LEU A 52 -6.97 8.93 -5.20
C LEU A 52 -8.34 9.54 -4.89
N LEU A 53 -8.79 9.47 -3.62
CA LEU A 53 -10.06 10.05 -3.20
C LEU A 53 -10.12 11.58 -3.37
N GLN A 54 -8.98 12.26 -3.26
CA GLN A 54 -8.84 13.71 -3.49
C GLN A 54 -8.64 14.09 -4.97
N GLY A 55 -8.60 13.12 -5.90
CA GLY A 55 -8.34 13.35 -7.32
C GLY A 55 -6.89 13.75 -7.66
N LYS A 56 -5.97 13.61 -6.70
CA LYS A 56 -4.53 13.88 -6.86
C LYS A 56 -3.79 12.73 -7.55
N ALA A 57 -4.38 11.53 -7.58
CA ALA A 57 -3.94 10.37 -8.33
C ALA A 57 -5.08 9.80 -9.18
N ASP A 58 -4.74 9.05 -10.24
CA ASP A 58 -5.71 8.37 -11.11
C ASP A 58 -5.85 6.89 -10.71
N PHE A 59 -4.76 6.32 -10.17
CA PHE A 59 -4.72 4.99 -9.56
C PHE A 59 -3.94 5.03 -8.26
N ALA A 60 -4.26 4.10 -7.36
CA ALA A 60 -3.50 3.88 -6.13
C ALA A 60 -3.25 2.39 -5.90
N ILE A 61 -2.06 2.07 -5.40
CA ILE A 61 -1.77 0.78 -4.76
C ILE A 61 -2.14 0.91 -3.29
N THR A 62 -2.65 -0.17 -2.71
CA THR A 62 -3.20 -0.20 -1.35
C THR A 62 -3.07 -1.61 -0.78
N GLU A 63 -2.75 -1.75 0.52
CA GLU A 63 -2.85 -3.05 1.18
C GLU A 63 -4.27 -3.36 1.68
N GLN A 64 -4.60 -4.65 1.73
CA GLN A 64 -5.92 -5.15 2.14
C GLN A 64 -6.37 -4.62 3.51
N MET A 65 -5.44 -4.39 4.45
CA MET A 65 -5.78 -3.86 5.79
C MET A 65 -6.27 -2.42 5.73
N SER A 66 -5.76 -1.60 4.80
CA SER A 66 -6.17 -0.19 4.64
C SER A 66 -7.54 -0.02 3.95
N LEU A 67 -8.12 -1.11 3.44
CA LEU A 67 -9.43 -1.13 2.78
C LEU A 67 -10.55 -1.64 3.70
N SER A 68 -10.31 -1.78 5.01
CA SER A 68 -11.33 -2.33 5.92
C SER A 68 -12.63 -1.53 5.91
N ASP A 69 -12.55 -0.21 5.70
CA ASP A 69 -13.68 0.72 5.57
C ASP A 69 -14.50 0.46 4.30
N VAL A 70 -13.84 0.10 3.18
CA VAL A 70 -14.51 -0.25 1.91
C VAL A 70 -15.46 -1.45 2.07
N PHE A 71 -15.19 -2.34 3.02
CA PHE A 71 -16.04 -3.50 3.30
C PHE A 71 -17.15 -3.20 4.34
N VAL A 72 -17.21 -1.99 4.90
CA VAL A 72 -18.26 -1.58 5.85
C VAL A 72 -19.51 -1.16 5.08
N LYS A 73 -20.60 -1.92 5.25
CA LYS A 73 -21.87 -1.73 4.50
C LYS A 73 -22.45 -0.31 4.56
N ASP A 74 -22.22 0.40 5.65
CA ASP A 74 -22.80 1.73 5.90
C ASP A 74 -21.84 2.89 5.55
N GLN A 75 -20.61 2.58 5.09
CA GLN A 75 -19.60 3.56 4.66
C GLN A 75 -19.14 3.19 3.25
N GLN A 76 -19.89 3.66 2.24
CA GLN A 76 -19.50 3.44 0.85
C GLN A 76 -18.41 4.43 0.43
N THR A 77 -17.16 4.00 0.51
CA THR A 77 -16.04 4.71 -0.11
C THR A 77 -16.09 4.46 -1.62
N PRO A 78 -15.98 5.48 -2.49
CA PRO A 78 -16.14 5.34 -3.95
C PRO A 78 -14.88 4.75 -4.61
N LEU A 79 -14.37 3.64 -4.08
CA LEU A 79 -13.20 2.93 -4.59
C LEU A 79 -13.62 1.68 -5.35
N VAL A 80 -12.93 1.43 -6.46
CA VAL A 80 -13.12 0.22 -7.27
C VAL A 80 -11.78 -0.50 -7.36
N ALA A 81 -11.72 -1.74 -6.84
CA ALA A 81 -10.56 -2.59 -7.01
C ALA A 81 -10.54 -3.16 -8.45
N ILE A 82 -9.46 -2.92 -9.18
CA ILE A 82 -9.33 -3.32 -10.60
C ILE A 82 -8.30 -4.42 -10.85
N ALA A 83 -7.38 -4.64 -9.92
CA ALA A 83 -6.33 -5.65 -10.02
C ALA A 83 -5.84 -6.07 -8.62
N ALA A 84 -5.35 -7.31 -8.53
CA ALA A 84 -4.62 -7.80 -7.36
C ALA A 84 -3.15 -8.01 -7.76
N LEU A 85 -2.23 -7.24 -7.17
CA LEU A 85 -0.78 -7.41 -7.39
C LEU A 85 -0.22 -8.60 -6.61
N THR A 86 -0.80 -8.87 -5.44
CA THR A 86 -0.57 -10.05 -4.62
C THR A 86 -1.92 -10.68 -4.32
N ASP A 87 -2.06 -11.98 -4.55
CA ASP A 87 -3.33 -12.71 -4.42
C ASP A 87 -3.54 -13.31 -3.01
N HIS A 88 -2.53 -13.19 -2.14
CA HIS A 88 -2.56 -13.61 -0.75
C HIS A 88 -1.82 -12.60 0.14
N ASN A 89 -2.18 -12.58 1.43
CA ASN A 89 -1.56 -11.68 2.39
C ASN A 89 -0.14 -12.17 2.74
N LEU A 90 0.86 -11.31 2.54
CA LEU A 90 2.26 -11.57 2.82
C LEU A 90 2.66 -11.32 4.29
N SER A 91 1.71 -10.89 5.13
CA SER A 91 1.98 -10.54 6.53
C SER A 91 2.35 -11.77 7.35
N GLY A 92 3.35 -11.61 8.20
CA GLY A 92 3.77 -12.61 9.17
C GLY A 92 4.34 -11.96 10.42
N LEU A 93 4.38 -12.73 11.52
CA LEU A 93 5.13 -12.35 12.70
C LEU A 93 6.55 -12.90 12.57
N LEU A 94 7.53 -12.00 12.57
CA LEU A 94 8.92 -12.38 12.73
C LEU A 94 9.21 -12.49 14.23
N THR A 95 9.72 -13.65 14.65
CA THR A 95 9.98 -13.92 16.06
C THR A 95 11.41 -14.40 16.30
N ASN A 96 11.86 -14.30 17.55
CA ASN A 96 13.07 -15.00 17.98
C ASN A 96 12.76 -16.48 18.23
N HIS A 97 13.79 -17.28 18.51
CA HIS A 97 13.65 -18.73 18.77
C HIS A 97 12.83 -19.08 20.04
N GLN A 98 12.44 -18.11 20.86
CA GLN A 98 11.66 -18.34 22.08
C GLN A 98 10.14 -18.32 21.84
N ILE A 99 9.69 -17.79 20.69
CA ILE A 99 8.28 -17.74 20.31
C ILE A 99 8.05 -18.70 19.15
N SER A 100 7.38 -19.81 19.44
CA SER A 100 7.12 -20.89 18.48
C SER A 100 5.64 -21.02 18.11
N ARG A 101 4.76 -20.45 18.93
CA ARG A 101 3.29 -20.49 18.77
C ARG A 101 2.66 -19.23 19.35
N PRO A 102 1.43 -18.85 18.93
CA PRO A 102 0.80 -17.61 19.40
C PRO A 102 0.70 -17.43 20.92
N LYS A 103 0.55 -18.53 21.68
CA LYS A 103 0.50 -18.47 23.15
C LYS A 103 1.78 -17.91 23.77
N ASP A 104 2.93 -18.11 23.13
CA ASP A 104 4.24 -17.69 23.64
C ASP A 104 4.39 -16.17 23.61
N LEU A 105 3.56 -15.46 22.83
CA LEU A 105 3.50 -13.99 22.83
C LEU A 105 2.98 -13.41 24.16
N THR A 106 2.35 -14.21 25.01
CA THR A 106 1.81 -13.75 26.29
C THR A 106 2.92 -13.17 27.17
N GLY A 107 2.76 -11.90 27.57
CA GLY A 107 3.74 -11.20 28.41
C GLY A 107 4.93 -10.60 27.65
N ASN A 108 5.00 -10.79 26.33
CA ASN A 108 6.00 -10.15 25.47
C ASN A 108 5.46 -8.86 24.83
N THR A 109 6.38 -8.06 24.29
CA THR A 109 6.05 -6.90 23.45
C THR A 109 6.30 -7.28 21.99
N TYR A 110 5.35 -6.97 21.10
CA TYR A 110 5.54 -7.10 19.67
C TYR A 110 5.45 -5.72 19.02
N ALA A 111 6.21 -5.51 17.95
CA ALA A 111 6.12 -4.34 17.12
C ALA A 111 5.22 -4.63 15.91
N THR A 112 4.53 -3.61 15.43
CA THR A 112 3.74 -3.66 14.20
C THR A 112 3.97 -2.37 13.43
N PHE A 113 3.53 -2.35 12.17
CA PHE A 113 3.68 -1.24 11.24
C PHE A 113 2.93 0.05 11.66
N CYS A 114 2.14 0.03 12.74
CA CYS A 114 1.71 1.22 13.46
C CYS A 114 2.01 1.03 14.95
N LEU A 115 3.13 1.57 15.43
CA LEU A 115 3.38 1.64 16.87
C LEU A 115 2.47 2.73 17.47
N PHE A 116 1.23 2.37 17.77
CA PHE A 116 0.53 2.99 18.88
C PHE A 116 1.21 2.49 20.15
N ASN A 117 1.90 3.39 20.86
CA ASN A 117 2.35 3.07 22.20
C ASN A 117 1.13 2.74 23.09
N ARG A 118 1.34 2.20 24.30
CA ARG A 118 0.26 1.91 25.27
C ARG A 118 -0.70 3.08 25.56
N THR A 119 -0.33 4.30 25.18
CA THR A 119 -1.09 5.54 25.36
C THR A 119 -1.77 6.05 24.09
N GLY A 120 -1.71 5.33 22.97
CA GLY A 120 -2.39 5.69 21.72
C GLY A 120 -1.67 6.72 20.85
N ASN A 121 -0.36 6.93 21.04
CA ASN A 121 0.42 7.84 20.20
C ASN A 121 1.23 7.05 19.16
N TYR A 122 1.17 7.53 17.91
CA TYR A 122 2.01 7.07 16.80
C TYR A 122 3.46 7.52 17.05
N SER A 123 4.38 6.56 17.18
CA SER A 123 5.82 6.86 17.08
C SER A 123 6.25 6.48 15.67
N GLY A 124 6.47 7.48 14.82
CA GLY A 124 7.14 7.30 13.53
C GLY A 124 8.55 6.69 13.71
N TYR A 125 9.16 6.31 12.59
CA TYR A 125 10.51 5.76 12.56
C TYR A 125 11.54 6.81 13.01
N ASP A 126 11.97 6.73 14.27
CA ASP A 126 13.22 7.32 14.80
C ASP A 126 14.26 6.21 15.04
#